data_AF-T1CMR8-F1
#
_entry.id   AF-T1CMR8-F1
#
_cell.length_a   1.000
_cell.length_b   1.000
_cell.length_c   1.000
_cell.angle_alpha   90.00
_cell.angle_beta   90.00
_cell.angle_gamma   90.00
#
_symmetry.space_group_name_H-M   'P 1'
#
loop_
_entity.id
_entity.type
_entity.pdbx_description
1 polymer ?
#
loop_
_entity_poly.entity_id
_entity_poly.type
_entity_poly.pdbx_seq_one_letter_code
_entity_poly.pdbx_strand_id
1 'polypeptide(L)'
;MGDKVLLTPHLGASTNEAQTAVSIDAVNEILLYLRGQGIEGAVNAGGIEMNLSAPEKAYADLAQRMGIILGAIAEKGFSSITLRTNGELPKRIAATLQRLAVIELLKGHIDQTPNVVNVLHLAEQRGISIRQETMGQAM
;
A
#
# COMPACT_ATOMS: atom_id res chain seq x y z
N MET A 1 -46.40 11.86 -27.70
CA MET A 1 -46.06 10.89 -26.64
C MET A 1 -45.00 11.58 -25.79
N GLY A 2 -45.43 12.44 -24.87
CA GLY A 2 -44.56 13.44 -24.23
C GLY A 2 -44.10 13.03 -22.85
N ASP A 3 -42.78 13.07 -22.66
CA ASP A 3 -41.95 13.09 -21.46
C ASP A 3 -42.67 12.98 -20.10
N LYS A 4 -42.52 11.80 -19.48
CA LYS A 4 -42.72 11.58 -18.04
C LYS A 4 -41.42 11.05 -17.42
N VAL A 5 -40.36 11.85 -17.46
CA VAL A 5 -39.09 11.51 -16.79
C VAL A 5 -38.77 12.61 -15.78
N LEU A 6 -38.72 12.23 -14.50
CA LEU A 6 -38.28 13.10 -13.42
C LEU A 6 -36.78 12.90 -13.18
N LEU A 7 -36.00 13.95 -13.42
CA LEU A 7 -34.56 13.96 -13.18
C LEU A 7 -34.27 14.69 -11.88
N THR A 8 -33.38 14.14 -11.06
CA THR A 8 -32.84 14.82 -9.87
C THR A 8 -31.32 14.81 -9.92
N PRO A 9 -30.63 15.94 -9.68
CA PRO A 9 -29.17 16.02 -9.79
C PRO A 9 -28.51 15.42 -8.54
N HIS A 10 -28.34 14.09 -8.52
CA HIS A 10 -27.59 13.36 -7.47
C HIS A 10 -27.97 13.77 -6.02
N LEU A 11 -29.26 14.05 -5.77
CA LEU A 11 -29.73 14.56 -4.47
C LEU A 11 -29.79 13.49 -3.37
N GLY A 12 -29.68 12.19 -3.73
CA GLY A 12 -29.84 11.08 -2.79
C GLY A 12 -28.86 11.09 -1.60
N ALA A 13 -27.65 11.64 -1.78
CA ALA A 13 -26.65 11.79 -0.72
C ALA A 13 -26.56 13.22 -0.15
N SER A 14 -27.40 14.14 -0.61
CA SER A 14 -27.33 15.57 -0.29
C SER A 14 -28.17 15.97 0.94
N THR A 15 -28.47 15.01 1.82
CA THR A 15 -29.16 15.29 3.09
C THR A 15 -28.16 15.42 4.24
N ASN A 16 -28.53 16.16 5.28
CA ASN A 16 -27.68 16.35 6.46
C ASN A 16 -27.37 15.00 7.14
N GLU A 17 -28.36 14.09 7.16
CA GLU A 17 -28.24 12.75 7.75
C GLU A 17 -27.22 11.91 6.99
N ALA A 18 -27.27 11.91 5.65
CA ALA A 18 -26.35 11.15 4.82
C ALA A 18 -24.91 11.67 4.95
N GLN A 19 -24.71 13.00 4.93
CA GLN A 19 -23.39 13.60 5.11
C GLN A 19 -22.82 13.36 6.52
N THR A 20 -23.68 13.37 7.55
CA THR A 20 -23.28 13.08 8.93
C THR A 20 -22.85 11.62 9.07
N ALA A 21 -23.61 10.67 8.51
CA ALA A 21 -23.26 9.25 8.55
C ALA A 21 -21.89 8.99 7.89
N VAL A 22 -21.67 9.50 6.67
CA VAL A 22 -20.40 9.36 5.96
C VAL A 22 -19.24 10.00 6.73
N SER A 23 -19.49 11.14 7.40
CA SER A 23 -18.45 11.80 8.21
C SER A 23 -18.06 10.98 9.43
N ILE A 24 -19.03 10.36 10.11
CA ILE A 24 -18.78 9.47 11.26
C ILE A 24 -17.96 8.26 10.81
N ASP A 25 -18.32 7.63 9.69
CA ASP A 25 -17.60 6.48 9.14
C ASP A 25 -16.15 6.84 8.81
N ALA A 26 -15.93 7.99 8.15
CA ALA A 26 -14.60 8.47 7.82
C ALA A 26 -13.74 8.73 9.09
N VAL A 27 -14.33 9.34 10.12
CA VAL A 27 -13.63 9.58 11.40
C VAL A 27 -13.29 8.27 12.10
N ASN A 28 -14.20 7.29 12.09
CA ASN A 28 -13.96 5.98 12.69
C ASN A 28 -12.79 5.25 12.00
N GLU A 29 -12.73 5.25 10.67
CA GLU A 29 -11.61 4.68 9.91
C GLU A 29 -10.27 5.37 10.27
N ILE A 30 -10.27 6.71 10.38
CA ILE A 30 -9.09 7.46 10.80
C ILE A 30 -8.66 7.05 12.22
N LEU A 31 -9.60 6.89 13.15
CA LEU A 31 -9.31 6.48 14.52
C LEU A 31 -8.76 5.06 14.59
N LEU A 32 -9.32 4.11 13.83
CA LEU A 32 -8.80 2.74 13.72
C LEU A 32 -7.35 2.75 13.23
N TYR A 33 -7.06 3.52 12.19
CA TYR A 33 -5.71 3.67 11.66
C TYR A 33 -4.74 4.26 12.71
N LEU A 34 -5.11 5.36 13.36
CA LEU A 34 -4.27 6.02 14.37
C LEU A 34 -4.03 5.15 15.61
N ARG A 35 -4.94 4.21 15.90
CA ARG A 35 -4.79 3.20 16.97
C ARG A 35 -4.04 1.95 16.54
N GLY A 36 -3.61 1.87 15.27
CA GLY A 36 -2.91 0.71 14.72
C GLY A 36 -3.81 -0.53 14.56
N GLN A 37 -5.12 -0.33 14.47
CA GLN A 37 -6.11 -1.41 14.35
C GLN A 37 -6.42 -1.81 12.90
N GLY A 38 -5.76 -1.17 11.93
CA GLY A 38 -5.94 -1.42 10.50
C GLY A 38 -6.70 -0.30 9.79
N ILE A 39 -6.93 -0.48 8.49
CA ILE A 39 -7.74 0.39 7.63
C ILE A 39 -8.54 -0.48 6.69
N GLU A 40 -9.86 -0.39 6.69
CA GLU A 40 -10.74 -1.23 5.86
C GLU A 40 -11.22 -0.49 4.61
N GLY A 41 -11.27 0.85 4.64
CA GLY A 41 -11.76 1.70 3.54
C GLY A 41 -10.70 2.19 2.54
N ALA A 42 -9.48 1.65 2.54
CA ALA A 42 -8.39 2.21 1.74
C ALA A 42 -8.53 1.90 0.24
N VAL A 43 -9.05 2.87 -0.52
CA VAL A 43 -9.27 2.75 -1.97
C VAL A 43 -7.99 2.57 -2.80
N ASN A 44 -6.85 3.01 -2.28
CA ASN A 44 -5.56 3.01 -2.97
C ASN A 44 -4.49 2.11 -2.30
N ALA A 45 -4.84 1.45 -1.19
CA ALA A 45 -3.95 0.52 -0.49
C ALA A 45 -4.25 -0.95 -0.79
N GLY A 46 -4.96 -1.24 -1.89
CA GLY A 46 -5.34 -2.60 -2.28
C GLY A 46 -4.15 -3.58 -2.24
N GLY A 47 -4.33 -4.69 -1.54
CA GLY A 47 -3.33 -5.75 -1.38
C GLY A 47 -2.27 -5.49 -0.29
N ILE A 48 -2.36 -4.39 0.46
CA ILE A 48 -1.48 -4.16 1.61
C ILE A 48 -2.14 -4.72 2.86
N GLU A 49 -1.52 -5.76 3.43
CA GLU A 49 -1.84 -6.21 4.77
C GLU A 49 -1.09 -5.34 5.79
N MET A 50 -1.84 -4.59 6.60
CA MET A 50 -1.30 -3.74 7.66
C MET A 50 -1.42 -4.40 9.03
N ASN A 51 -2.32 -5.36 9.20
CA ASN A 51 -2.48 -6.10 10.45
C ASN A 51 -1.58 -7.35 10.41
N LEU A 52 -0.34 -7.15 10.83
CA LEU A 52 0.71 -8.19 10.81
C LEU A 52 0.78 -8.93 12.15
N SER A 53 0.86 -10.26 12.09
CA SER A 53 1.20 -11.10 13.25
C SER A 53 2.65 -10.86 13.71
N ALA A 54 3.02 -11.33 14.91
CA ALA A 54 4.38 -11.11 15.42
C ALA A 54 5.50 -11.66 14.49
N PRO A 55 5.39 -12.87 13.90
CA PRO A 55 6.35 -13.34 12.90
C PRO A 55 6.39 -12.46 11.64
N GLU A 56 5.24 -11.97 11.19
CA GLU A 56 5.15 -11.13 9.98
C GLU A 56 5.76 -9.75 10.19
N LYS A 57 5.66 -9.20 11.40
CA LYS A 57 6.37 -7.97 11.79
C LYS A 57 7.88 -8.15 11.69
N ALA A 58 8.42 -9.32 12.04
CA ALA A 58 9.86 -9.60 11.89
C ALA A 58 10.29 -9.62 10.42
N TYR A 59 9.47 -10.19 9.52
CA TYR A 59 9.72 -10.11 8.08
C TYR A 59 9.63 -8.67 7.55
N ALA A 60 8.67 -7.88 8.04
CA ALA A 60 8.52 -6.47 7.67
C ALA A 60 9.73 -5.62 8.13
N ASP A 61 10.26 -5.86 9.32
CA ASP A 61 11.49 -5.22 9.82
C ASP A 61 12.71 -5.64 8.98
N LEU A 62 12.84 -6.94 8.68
CA LEU A 62 13.89 -7.44 7.81
C LEU A 62 13.86 -6.79 6.42
N ALA A 63 12.69 -6.73 5.78
CA ALA A 63 12.51 -6.14 4.46
C ALA A 63 12.93 -4.65 4.43
N GLN A 64 12.57 -3.88 5.46
CA GLN A 64 13.00 -2.49 5.62
C GLN A 64 14.50 -2.37 5.77
N ARG A 65 15.11 -3.16 6.67
CA ARG A 65 16.57 -3.15 6.88
C ARG A 65 17.35 -3.51 5.62
N MET A 66 16.87 -4.51 4.87
CA MET A 66 17.46 -4.86 3.57
C MET A 66 17.40 -3.67 2.60
N GLY A 67 16.28 -2.95 2.56
CA GLY A 67 16.15 -1.75 1.74
C GLY A 67 17.13 -0.64 2.13
N ILE A 68 17.29 -0.38 3.43
CA ILE A 68 18.27 0.60 3.94
C ILE A 68 19.70 0.22 3.52
N ILE A 69 20.09 -1.04 3.73
CA ILE A 69 21.44 -1.53 3.42
C ILE A 69 21.72 -1.45 1.92
N LEU A 70 20.80 -1.97 1.10
CA LEU A 70 20.96 -1.98 -0.36
C LEU A 70 20.90 -0.56 -0.95
N GLY A 71 20.08 0.33 -0.39
CA GLY A 71 20.03 1.75 -0.74
C GLY A 71 21.37 2.44 -0.52
N ALA A 72 22.01 2.20 0.63
CA ALA A 72 23.31 2.77 0.96
C ALA A 72 24.46 2.24 0.08
N ILE A 73 24.35 1.01 -0.43
CA ILE A 73 25.39 0.39 -1.28
C ILE A 73 25.22 0.80 -2.76
N ALA A 74 24.02 1.20 -3.18
CA ALA A 74 23.74 1.49 -4.59
C ALA A 74 24.34 2.84 -5.05
N GLU A 75 25.33 2.79 -5.94
CA GLU A 75 26.04 3.99 -6.41
C GLU A 75 25.32 4.76 -7.54
N LYS A 76 24.56 4.07 -8.40
CA LYS A 76 24.02 4.65 -9.67
C LYS A 76 22.49 4.54 -9.82
N GLY A 77 21.78 4.34 -8.71
CA GLY A 77 20.33 4.12 -8.70
C GLY A 77 19.93 2.74 -9.22
N PHE A 78 18.62 2.47 -9.27
CA PHE A 78 18.06 1.16 -9.60
C PHE A 78 17.34 1.19 -10.94
N SER A 79 17.60 0.21 -11.82
CA SER A 79 16.78 -0.03 -13.03
C SER A 79 15.66 -1.04 -12.77
N SER A 80 15.87 -1.96 -11.82
CA SER A 80 14.84 -2.89 -11.38
C SER A 80 15.06 -3.33 -9.93
N ILE A 81 13.97 -3.67 -9.25
CA ILE A 81 13.95 -4.20 -7.89
C ILE A 81 13.09 -5.48 -7.91
N THR A 82 13.66 -6.59 -7.45
CA THR A 82 12.93 -7.87 -7.34
C THR A 82 12.89 -8.32 -5.89
N LEU A 83 11.70 -8.43 -5.31
CA LEU A 83 11.51 -9.11 -4.03
C LEU A 83 11.38 -10.60 -4.27
N ARG A 84 12.31 -11.38 -3.73
CA ARG A 84 12.25 -12.86 -3.72
C ARG A 84 11.84 -13.35 -2.35
N THR A 85 10.81 -14.17 -2.32
CA THR A 85 10.31 -14.84 -1.11
C THR A 85 10.53 -16.34 -1.28
N ASN A 86 11.03 -17.00 -0.23
CA ASN A 86 11.33 -18.43 -0.23
C ASN A 86 10.73 -19.08 1.02
N GLY A 87 10.27 -20.33 0.88
CA GLY A 87 9.60 -21.09 1.93
C GLY A 87 8.13 -20.69 2.11
N GLU A 88 7.60 -20.94 3.30
CA GLU A 88 6.17 -20.81 3.64
C GLU A 88 5.77 -19.38 4.04
N LEU A 89 6.34 -18.37 3.36
CA LEU A 89 5.95 -16.99 3.63
C LEU A 89 4.47 -16.78 3.20
N PRO A 90 3.61 -16.21 4.07
CA PRO A 90 2.23 -15.96 3.71
C PRO A 90 2.14 -15.02 2.50
N LYS A 91 1.50 -15.50 1.41
CA LYS A 91 1.31 -14.70 0.18
C LYS A 91 0.64 -13.36 0.44
N ARG A 92 -0.21 -13.28 1.47
CA ARG A 92 -0.95 -12.06 1.84
C ARG A 92 -0.05 -10.90 2.25
N ILE A 93 1.12 -11.15 2.82
CA ILE A 93 2.03 -10.08 3.28
C ILE A 93 3.08 -9.69 2.24
N ALA A 94 3.23 -10.47 1.16
CA ALA A 94 4.34 -10.29 0.23
C ALA A 94 4.33 -8.92 -0.47
N ALA A 95 3.13 -8.40 -0.81
CA ALA A 95 2.98 -7.05 -1.36
C ALA A 95 3.36 -5.97 -0.33
N THR A 96 3.01 -6.16 0.95
CA THR A 96 3.44 -5.27 2.06
C THR A 96 4.96 -5.26 2.17
N LEU A 97 5.60 -6.43 2.20
CA LEU A 97 7.05 -6.54 2.30
C LEU A 97 7.75 -5.86 1.12
N GLN A 98 7.23 -6.04 -0.09
CA GLN A 98 7.79 -5.40 -1.29
C GLN A 98 7.74 -3.88 -1.17
N ARG A 99 6.57 -3.33 -0.81
CA ARG A 99 6.39 -1.89 -0.66
C ARG A 99 7.30 -1.33 0.44
N LEU A 100 7.38 -2.00 1.60
CA LEU A 100 8.26 -1.58 2.69
C LEU A 100 9.75 -1.58 2.32
N ALA A 101 10.22 -2.62 1.60
CA ALA A 101 11.59 -2.67 1.11
C ALA A 101 11.87 -1.56 0.10
N VAL A 102 10.96 -1.33 -0.85
CA VAL A 102 11.12 -0.30 -1.89
C VAL A 102 11.08 1.11 -1.30
N ILE A 103 10.25 1.35 -0.27
CA ILE A 103 10.22 2.65 0.44
C ILE A 103 11.62 2.97 0.96
N GLU A 104 12.22 2.06 1.71
CA GLU A 104 13.55 2.30 2.29
C GLU A 104 14.66 2.33 1.21
N LEU A 105 14.53 1.59 0.11
CA LEU A 105 15.46 1.68 -1.04
C LEU A 105 15.44 3.05 -1.72
N LEU A 106 14.27 3.67 -1.85
CA LEU A 106 14.12 4.93 -2.57
C LEU A 106 14.23 6.16 -1.66
N LYS A 107 14.14 5.97 -0.34
CA LYS A 107 14.22 7.03 0.66
C LYS A 107 15.54 7.80 0.53
N GLY A 108 15.44 9.12 0.41
CA GLY A 108 16.62 9.99 0.22
C GLY A 108 17.15 10.05 -1.21
N HIS A 109 16.61 9.24 -2.13
CA HIS A 109 16.97 9.25 -3.55
C HIS A 109 15.88 9.87 -4.45
N ILE A 110 14.76 10.31 -3.85
CA ILE A 110 13.61 10.89 -4.55
C ILE A 110 13.09 12.13 -3.81
N ASP A 111 12.55 13.10 -4.57
CA ASP A 111 12.09 14.39 -4.01
C ASP A 111 10.80 14.27 -3.19
N GLN A 112 9.95 13.31 -3.54
CA GLN A 112 8.68 13.06 -2.85
C GLN A 112 8.87 12.00 -1.78
N THR A 113 8.24 12.15 -0.61
CA THR A 113 8.32 11.13 0.45
C THR A 113 7.57 9.85 0.03
N PRO A 114 8.26 8.70 -0.11
CA PRO A 114 7.60 7.45 -0.47
C PRO A 114 6.82 6.88 0.72
N ASN A 115 5.69 6.26 0.43
CA ASN A 115 4.84 5.55 1.38
C ASN A 115 4.24 4.29 0.73
N VAL A 116 3.57 3.47 1.53
CA VAL A 116 3.04 2.17 1.07
C VAL A 116 2.04 2.29 -0.08
N VAL A 117 1.38 3.43 -0.24
CA VAL A 117 0.43 3.68 -1.34
C VAL A 117 1.15 4.12 -2.62
N ASN A 118 2.01 5.15 -2.53
CA ASN A 118 2.56 5.82 -3.70
C ASN A 118 3.88 5.23 -4.22
N VAL A 119 4.56 4.37 -3.44
CA VAL A 119 5.94 3.95 -3.73
C VAL A 119 6.09 3.26 -5.10
N LEU A 120 5.13 2.42 -5.49
CA LEU A 120 5.19 1.72 -6.77
C LEU A 120 5.05 2.69 -7.95
N HIS A 121 4.17 3.69 -7.82
CA HIS A 121 4.00 4.73 -8.83
C HIS A 121 5.25 5.62 -8.95
N LEU A 122 5.85 6.00 -7.81
CA LEU A 122 7.08 6.81 -7.78
C LEU A 122 8.27 6.09 -8.43
N ALA A 123 8.33 4.77 -8.30
CA ALA A 123 9.32 3.92 -8.94
C ALA A 123 9.08 3.83 -10.46
N GLU A 124 7.84 3.62 -10.89
CA GLU A 124 7.44 3.56 -12.30
C GLU A 124 7.76 4.87 -13.04
N GLN A 125 7.45 6.03 -12.44
CA GLN A 125 7.78 7.35 -13.00
C GLN A 125 9.28 7.54 -13.26
N ARG A 126 10.14 6.78 -12.57
CA ARG A 126 11.60 6.80 -12.71
C ARG A 126 12.13 5.67 -13.59
N GLY A 127 11.24 4.90 -14.22
CA GLY A 127 11.60 3.75 -15.05
C GLY A 127 12.13 2.55 -14.26
N ILE A 128 11.84 2.48 -12.96
CA ILE A 128 12.28 1.38 -12.10
C ILE A 128 11.25 0.25 -12.16
N SER A 129 11.63 -0.90 -12.70
CA SER A 129 10.74 -2.07 -12.75
C SER A 129 10.71 -2.80 -11.41
N ILE A 130 9.55 -2.95 -10.80
CA ILE A 130 9.37 -3.68 -9.54
C ILE A 130 8.73 -5.04 -9.81
N ARG A 131 9.35 -6.11 -9.30
CA ARG A 131 8.88 -7.49 -9.45
C ARG A 131 8.78 -8.22 -8.11
N GLN A 132 7.89 -9.19 -8.04
CA GLN A 132 7.77 -10.11 -6.93
C GLN A 132 7.89 -11.55 -7.45
N GLU A 133 8.74 -12.33 -6.80
CA GLU A 133 8.94 -13.75 -7.12
C GLU A 133 8.75 -14.55 -5.83
N THR A 134 7.95 -15.61 -5.92
CA THR A 134 7.77 -16.58 -4.83
C THR A 134 8.33 -17.90 -5.30
N MET A 135 9.45 -18.31 -4.71
CA MET A 135 10.02 -19.62 -4.95
C MET A 135 9.24 -20.60 -4.06
N GLY A 136 8.37 -21.40 -4.69
CA GLY A 136 7.70 -22.50 -4.00
C GLY A 136 8.70 -23.58 -3.59
N GLN A 137 8.38 -24.32 -2.52
CA GLN A 137 9.05 -25.60 -2.26
C GLN A 137 8.96 -26.45 -3.54
N ALA A 138 10.10 -26.93 -4.04
CA ALA A 138 10.08 -28.16 -4.80
C ALA A 138 9.49 -29.22 -3.86
N MET A 139 8.38 -29.84 -4.27
CA MET A 139 7.91 -31.08 -3.68
C MET A 139 9.03 -32.12 -3.72
#